data_AF-A0A2G5DP41-F1
#
_entry.id   AF-A0A2G5DP41-F1
#
_cell.length_a   1.000
_cell.length_b   1.000
_cell.length_c   1.000
_cell.angle_alpha   90.00
_cell.angle_beta   90.00
_cell.angle_gamma   90.00
#
_symmetry.space_group_name_H-M   'P 1'
#
loop_
_entity.id
_entity.type
_entity.pdbx_description
1 polymer ?
#
loop_
_entity_poly.entity_id
_entity_poly.type
_entity_poly.pdbx_seq_one_letter_code
_entity_poly.pdbx_strand_id
1 'polypeptide(L)'
;MAGSPSDDCGAGGSSNGICQSGKPLTEWKSSEQVENGTPSISPSYWDTDENDNESGKKPSELFGKFTWRIEKISQVNKRELRSIVFEVGGYKWYILIYPQGCDVHNHLSLFLCVANPDKLRPAVVNKDPKKSKYSDTLHWFWKKEHDWGWKKFMELSQVLDGFVVNDTLVIKAQVQVIREKKSRPFRCFDCTYRRELVRVYLTSVEQICRHSIEERRGKLGKLIEDKVRWSRNHLSREKTEVILKEVVKQFFIEKEVASTLVMDSLYSGLNMLESQSISKKGRAKLLDTEETPDPMVSIDKDMFVLADDMLLLLERAILEPFPPKDEKGRQNRTKDENSGEDFNKNAIERDERRLTELGRRCVEIFVFAHIFR
;
A
#
# COMPACT_ATOMS: atom_id res chain seq x y z
N MET A 1 40.89 45.49 -76.92
CA MET A 1 40.86 46.77 -76.16
C MET A 1 39.75 46.67 -75.10
N ALA A 2 39.62 47.66 -74.21
CA ALA A 2 38.70 47.63 -73.06
C ALA A 2 37.20 47.63 -73.48
N GLY A 3 36.25 47.27 -72.58
CA GLY A 3 36.39 46.96 -71.16
C GLY A 3 35.17 46.31 -70.49
N SER A 4 35.29 46.07 -69.18
CA SER A 4 34.40 45.32 -68.25
C SER A 4 33.34 46.23 -67.56
N PRO A 5 32.59 45.85 -66.49
CA PRO A 5 32.48 44.56 -65.75
C PRO A 5 31.04 44.15 -65.31
N SER A 6 30.95 43.18 -64.36
CA SER A 6 29.90 42.96 -63.33
C SER A 6 28.49 42.47 -63.74
N ASP A 7 27.84 41.52 -63.04
CA ASP A 7 28.26 40.66 -61.90
C ASP A 7 27.53 39.29 -61.91
N ASP A 8 27.96 38.36 -61.04
CA ASP A 8 27.72 36.89 -61.11
C ASP A 8 27.45 36.25 -59.70
N CYS A 9 27.39 34.91 -59.64
CA CYS A 9 27.28 33.99 -58.46
C CYS A 9 25.85 33.70 -57.93
N GLY A 10 25.53 32.50 -57.41
CA GLY A 10 26.24 31.21 -57.26
C GLY A 10 25.32 30.20 -56.51
N ALA A 11 25.26 28.88 -56.76
CA ALA A 11 26.29 27.81 -56.69
C ALA A 11 26.81 27.55 -55.25
N GLY A 12 27.01 26.32 -54.72
CA GLY A 12 26.84 24.93 -55.20
C GLY A 12 26.38 23.99 -54.05
N GLY A 13 26.69 22.68 -53.93
CA GLY A 13 27.59 21.77 -54.65
C GLY A 13 27.39 20.29 -54.21
N SER A 14 28.32 19.36 -54.54
CA SER A 14 28.11 17.88 -54.47
C SER A 14 29.36 17.09 -54.00
N SER A 15 29.22 15.82 -53.54
CA SER A 15 30.24 14.74 -53.66
C SER A 15 29.79 13.33 -53.19
N ASN A 16 30.55 12.28 -53.56
CA ASN A 16 30.32 10.83 -53.30
C ASN A 16 31.44 10.18 -52.44
N GLY A 17 31.20 8.98 -51.88
CA GLY A 17 32.24 8.15 -51.21
C GLY A 17 31.89 6.65 -51.11
N ILE A 18 32.84 5.76 -51.41
CA ILE A 18 32.70 4.31 -51.78
C ILE A 18 34.04 3.59 -51.42
N CYS A 19 34.20 2.30 -50.99
CA CYS A 19 33.36 1.08 -50.89
C CYS A 19 33.90 0.08 -49.80
N GLN A 20 33.28 -1.12 -49.70
CA GLN A 20 33.84 -2.42 -49.22
C GLN A 20 34.25 -2.60 -47.73
N SER A 21 34.31 -3.81 -47.13
CA SER A 21 33.60 -5.09 -47.38
C SER A 21 33.87 -6.10 -46.24
N GLY A 22 32.90 -6.95 -45.87
CA GLY A 22 33.11 -8.10 -44.99
C GLY A 22 31.85 -8.94 -44.81
N LYS A 23 31.90 -10.25 -45.10
CA LYS A 23 30.74 -11.15 -44.94
C LYS A 23 30.63 -11.68 -43.50
N PRO A 24 29.44 -11.75 -42.90
CA PRO A 24 29.21 -12.59 -41.72
C PRO A 24 29.12 -14.06 -42.13
N LEU A 25 29.54 -14.97 -41.26
CA LEU A 25 29.20 -16.39 -41.33
C LEU A 25 28.40 -16.76 -40.08
N THR A 26 27.18 -17.23 -40.33
CA THR A 26 26.17 -17.78 -39.42
C THR A 26 26.63 -18.34 -38.07
N GLU A 27 25.88 -18.02 -37.01
CA GLU A 27 25.36 -19.09 -36.16
C GLU A 27 23.91 -18.84 -35.68
N TRP A 28 23.01 -19.69 -36.16
CA TRP A 28 21.66 -20.06 -35.70
C TRP A 28 20.88 -19.13 -34.74
N LYS A 29 19.76 -18.59 -35.26
CA LYS A 29 18.53 -18.38 -34.47
C LYS A 29 17.38 -19.11 -35.14
N SER A 30 16.62 -19.88 -34.36
CA SER A 30 15.49 -20.66 -34.85
C SER A 30 14.16 -19.97 -34.54
N SER A 31 13.26 -19.98 -35.52
CA SER A 31 11.81 -20.05 -35.31
C SER A 31 11.46 -21.28 -34.43
N GLU A 32 10.34 -21.36 -33.74
CA GLU A 32 9.20 -20.44 -33.58
C GLU A 32 8.44 -20.88 -32.31
N GLN A 33 7.83 -19.94 -31.57
CA GLN A 33 6.52 -20.22 -30.99
C GLN A 33 5.75 -18.93 -30.71
N VAL A 34 4.48 -18.91 -31.12
CA VAL A 34 3.58 -17.77 -30.99
C VAL A 34 2.83 -17.90 -29.66
N GLU A 35 3.21 -17.11 -28.66
CA GLU A 35 2.31 -16.84 -27.54
C GLU A 35 1.29 -15.77 -27.96
N ASN A 36 0.07 -16.24 -28.27
CA ASN A 36 -1.11 -15.37 -28.41
C ASN A 36 -1.57 -14.88 -27.03
N GLY A 37 -0.74 -14.07 -26.36
CA GLY A 37 -1.12 -13.29 -25.19
C GLY A 37 -1.63 -11.92 -25.61
N THR A 38 -2.90 -11.60 -25.34
CA THR A 38 -3.44 -10.26 -25.56
C THR A 38 -2.64 -9.25 -24.72
N PRO A 39 -1.99 -8.23 -25.30
CA PRO A 39 -1.30 -7.23 -24.52
C PRO A 39 -2.33 -6.41 -23.72
N SER A 40 -2.22 -6.43 -22.38
CA SER A 40 -3.11 -5.64 -21.52
C SER A 40 -2.88 -4.15 -21.77
N ILE A 41 -3.80 -3.52 -22.49
CA ILE A 41 -3.76 -2.08 -22.80
C ILE A 41 -4.16 -1.23 -21.58
N SER A 42 -4.63 -1.88 -20.50
CA SER A 42 -4.69 -1.28 -19.16
C SER A 42 -3.34 -1.45 -18.46
N PRO A 43 -2.62 -0.36 -18.13
CA PRO A 43 -1.52 -0.43 -17.17
C PRO A 43 -2.04 -0.95 -15.85
N SER A 44 -1.26 -1.77 -15.16
CA SER A 44 -1.56 -2.06 -13.76
C SER A 44 -1.45 -0.76 -12.96
N TYR A 45 -2.37 -0.52 -12.02
CA TYR A 45 -2.38 0.65 -11.12
C TYR A 45 -1.22 0.60 -10.09
N TRP A 46 -0.25 -0.28 -10.28
CA TRP A 46 0.77 -0.67 -9.33
C TRP A 46 2.20 -0.43 -9.86
N ASP A 47 2.41 -0.35 -11.18
CA ASP A 47 3.74 -0.27 -11.82
C ASP A 47 4.23 1.18 -12.09
N THR A 48 3.66 2.21 -11.44
CA THR A 48 3.98 3.62 -11.75
C THR A 48 5.32 4.13 -11.17
N ASP A 49 6.10 3.26 -10.53
CA ASP A 49 7.42 3.60 -9.94
C ASP A 49 8.55 3.77 -10.97
N GLU A 50 8.31 3.46 -12.25
CA GLU A 50 9.31 3.61 -13.32
C GLU A 50 9.17 4.86 -14.20
N ASN A 51 7.96 5.41 -14.37
CA ASN A 51 7.68 6.48 -15.36
C ASN A 51 7.55 7.91 -14.79
N ASP A 52 7.54 8.08 -13.47
CA ASP A 52 7.48 9.42 -12.85
C ASP A 52 8.84 10.15 -12.94
N ASN A 53 9.03 11.00 -13.96
CA ASN A 53 10.15 11.95 -14.05
C ASN A 53 10.01 13.14 -13.06
N GLU A 54 9.57 12.89 -11.83
CA GLU A 54 9.39 13.89 -10.77
C GLU A 54 10.50 13.76 -9.73
N SER A 55 11.14 14.88 -9.35
CA SER A 55 12.48 14.94 -8.72
C SER A 55 12.58 14.53 -7.24
N GLY A 56 12.02 13.38 -6.88
CA GLY A 56 12.12 12.76 -5.55
C GLY A 56 12.92 11.46 -5.54
N LYS A 57 13.58 11.16 -4.42
CA LYS A 57 14.13 9.83 -4.12
C LYS A 57 13.03 8.76 -4.18
N LYS A 58 13.31 7.59 -4.76
CA LYS A 58 12.36 6.46 -4.80
C LYS A 58 12.04 5.93 -3.38
N PRO A 59 10.88 5.29 -3.15
CA PRO A 59 10.51 4.78 -1.82
C PRO A 59 11.55 3.82 -1.21
N SER A 60 12.22 3.02 -2.05
CA SER A 60 13.31 2.11 -1.68
C SER A 60 14.59 2.83 -1.21
N GLU A 61 14.92 4.02 -1.75
CA GLU A 61 16.03 4.87 -1.26
C GLU A 61 15.70 5.55 0.08
N LEU A 62 14.41 5.59 0.43
CA LEU A 62 13.89 6.11 1.69
C LEU A 62 13.65 4.99 2.72
N PHE A 63 13.91 3.74 2.32
CA PHE A 63 13.79 2.54 3.14
C PHE A 63 15.16 2.04 3.62
N GLY A 64 15.19 1.34 4.76
CA GLY A 64 16.41 0.75 5.28
C GLY A 64 16.17 -0.18 6.47
N LYS A 65 17.01 -1.21 6.59
CA LYS A 65 16.96 -2.21 7.66
C LYS A 65 18.25 -2.13 8.49
N PHE A 66 18.12 -2.04 9.82
CA PHE A 66 19.24 -2.04 10.77
C PHE A 66 19.08 -3.19 11.77
N THR A 67 20.18 -3.80 12.21
CA THR A 67 20.18 -4.89 13.20
C THR A 67 21.16 -4.56 14.31
N TRP A 68 20.66 -4.46 15.55
CA TRP A 68 21.46 -4.29 16.75
C TRP A 68 21.56 -5.61 17.51
N ARG A 69 22.78 -6.06 17.74
CA ARG A 69 23.12 -7.20 18.59
C ARG A 69 23.57 -6.68 19.94
N ILE A 70 22.99 -7.19 21.02
CA ILE A 70 23.34 -6.84 22.39
C ILE A 70 23.80 -8.11 23.09
N GLU A 71 25.11 -8.27 23.17
CA GLU A 71 25.76 -9.41 23.83
C GLU A 71 25.85 -9.18 25.34
N LYS A 72 25.86 -10.27 26.12
CA LYS A 72 25.88 -10.29 27.59
C LYS A 72 24.71 -9.52 28.21
N ILE A 73 23.51 -9.66 27.64
CA ILE A 73 22.33 -8.89 28.05
C ILE A 73 21.97 -9.11 29.53
N SER A 74 22.22 -10.30 30.09
CA SER A 74 22.04 -10.61 31.51
C SER A 74 22.94 -9.79 32.45
N GLN A 75 24.05 -9.25 31.94
CA GLN A 75 25.06 -8.50 32.71
C GLN A 75 24.84 -6.97 32.61
N VAL A 76 23.78 -6.53 31.94
CA VAL A 76 23.49 -5.11 31.70
C VAL A 76 22.80 -4.49 32.91
N ASN A 77 23.62 -3.94 33.81
CA ASN A 77 23.16 -3.14 34.96
C ASN A 77 22.88 -1.66 34.61
N LYS A 78 22.83 -1.29 33.32
CA LYS A 78 22.55 0.09 32.87
C LYS A 78 21.04 0.29 32.74
N ARG A 79 20.53 1.44 33.25
CA ARG A 79 19.11 1.83 33.11
C ARG A 79 18.67 1.86 31.65
N GLU A 80 19.53 2.35 30.76
CA GLU A 80 19.30 2.38 29.32
C GLU A 80 20.52 1.90 28.52
N LEU A 81 20.26 1.42 27.31
CA LEU A 81 21.26 1.17 26.27
C LEU A 81 20.87 1.90 24.99
N ARG A 82 21.88 2.33 24.23
CA ARG A 82 21.73 2.94 22.90
C ARG A 82 22.54 2.14 21.87
N SER A 83 22.01 1.99 20.66
CA SER A 83 22.78 1.44 19.53
C SER A 83 23.82 2.42 19.03
N ILE A 84 24.69 1.97 18.11
CA ILE A 84 25.37 2.89 17.20
C ILE A 84 24.35 3.69 16.38
N VAL A 85 24.76 4.87 15.91
CA VAL A 85 23.97 5.66 14.96
C VAL A 85 24.03 5.01 13.58
N PHE A 86 22.89 4.93 12.90
CA PHE A 86 22.77 4.42 11.53
C PHE A 86 21.98 5.40 10.66
N GLU A 87 22.12 5.35 9.34
CA GLU A 87 21.47 6.29 8.41
C GLU A 87 20.44 5.59 7.52
N VAL A 88 19.24 6.17 7.38
CA VAL A 88 18.20 5.73 6.43
C VAL A 88 17.46 6.96 5.89
N GLY A 89 17.20 6.99 4.59
CA GLY A 89 16.45 8.08 3.92
C GLY A 89 17.13 9.46 3.92
N GLY A 90 18.38 9.55 4.38
CA GLY A 90 19.11 10.81 4.62
C GLY A 90 19.03 11.33 6.07
N TYR A 91 18.49 10.52 6.99
CA TYR A 91 18.29 10.86 8.40
C TYR A 91 19.04 9.86 9.30
N LYS A 92 19.46 10.33 10.49
CA LYS A 92 20.35 9.58 11.41
C LYS A 92 19.59 9.10 12.65
N TRP A 93 19.61 7.79 12.86
CA TRP A 93 18.78 7.04 13.79
C TRP A 93 19.63 6.33 14.85
N TYR A 94 19.07 6.08 16.04
CA TYR A 94 19.61 5.09 16.98
C TYR A 94 18.48 4.43 17.78
N ILE A 95 18.63 3.14 18.09
CA ILE A 95 17.71 2.41 18.99
C ILE A 95 18.06 2.77 20.43
N LEU A 96 17.04 3.04 21.24
CA LEU A 96 17.12 3.21 22.69
C LEU A 96 16.27 2.14 23.36
N ILE A 97 16.84 1.39 24.31
CA ILE A 97 16.07 0.48 25.17
C ILE A 97 16.29 0.77 26.64
N TYR A 98 15.27 0.44 27.42
CA TYR A 98 15.36 0.29 28.87
C TYR A 98 15.19 -1.19 29.21
N PRO A 99 16.29 -1.95 29.47
CA PRO A 99 16.25 -3.40 29.65
C PRO A 99 15.43 -3.87 30.85
N GLN A 100 15.12 -2.98 31.80
CA GLN A 100 14.28 -3.23 32.98
C GLN A 100 13.02 -2.35 33.02
N GLY A 101 12.73 -1.63 31.93
CA GLY A 101 11.62 -0.70 31.78
C GLY A 101 11.98 0.78 32.03
N CYS A 102 11.31 1.68 31.31
CA CYS A 102 11.47 3.13 31.44
C CYS A 102 10.63 3.68 32.62
N ASP A 103 9.31 3.56 32.49
CA ASP A 103 8.30 4.00 33.47
C ASP A 103 7.48 2.81 34.03
N VAL A 104 7.61 1.63 33.40
CA VAL A 104 6.84 0.42 33.72
C VAL A 104 7.84 -0.72 33.88
N HIS A 105 7.94 -1.25 35.09
CA HIS A 105 8.83 -2.36 35.41
C HIS A 105 8.39 -3.67 34.73
N ASN A 106 9.29 -4.67 34.73
CA ASN A 106 9.08 -6.01 34.18
C ASN A 106 8.77 -6.05 32.68
N HIS A 107 8.98 -4.94 31.96
CA HIS A 107 8.86 -4.84 30.51
C HIS A 107 10.15 -4.28 29.91
N LEU A 108 10.55 -4.82 28.75
CA LEU A 108 11.47 -4.11 27.86
C LEU A 108 10.72 -2.90 27.30
N SER A 109 11.26 -1.70 27.51
CA SER A 109 10.85 -0.53 26.73
C SER A 109 11.76 -0.39 25.51
N LEU A 110 11.18 -0.16 24.34
CA LEU A 110 11.90 -0.05 23.06
C LEU A 110 11.44 1.20 22.31
N PHE A 111 12.41 2.09 22.04
CA PHE A 111 12.24 3.31 21.27
C PHE A 111 13.23 3.33 20.11
N LEU A 112 12.86 4.02 19.04
CA LEU A 112 13.81 4.43 18.01
C LEU A 112 13.82 5.96 17.97
N CYS A 113 15.02 6.49 18.10
CA CYS A 113 15.30 7.90 18.31
C CYS A 113 16.01 8.49 17.09
N VAL A 114 15.93 9.80 16.95
CA VAL A 114 16.49 10.50 15.80
C VAL A 114 17.40 11.64 16.20
N ALA A 115 18.56 11.69 15.55
CA ALA A 115 19.43 12.85 15.55
C ALA A 115 18.91 13.95 14.60
N ASN A 116 18.05 13.62 13.61
CA ASN A 116 17.22 14.54 12.82
C ASN A 116 16.00 13.78 12.21
N PRO A 117 14.75 14.28 12.26
CA PRO A 117 13.48 13.50 12.32
C PRO A 117 12.81 12.91 11.02
N ASP A 118 12.16 11.70 11.10
CA ASP A 118 10.82 11.28 10.50
C ASP A 118 10.48 9.74 10.30
N LYS A 119 9.42 9.20 10.97
CA LYS A 119 8.63 7.92 10.78
C LYS A 119 9.32 6.52 10.73
N LEU A 120 8.84 5.54 11.55
CA LEU A 120 9.62 4.33 11.93
C LEU A 120 8.86 3.04 12.36
N ARG A 121 9.49 1.85 12.20
CA ARG A 121 9.08 0.55 12.82
C ARG A 121 10.25 -0.25 13.46
N PRO A 122 10.30 -0.38 14.80
CA PRO A 122 11.11 -1.38 15.50
C PRO A 122 10.49 -2.78 15.61
N ALA A 123 11.30 -3.84 15.60
CA ALA A 123 10.89 -5.24 15.83
C ALA A 123 11.96 -6.01 16.64
N VAL A 124 11.56 -7.08 17.34
CA VAL A 124 12.47 -7.95 18.09
C VAL A 124 12.34 -9.39 17.59
N VAL A 125 13.48 -10.01 17.28
CA VAL A 125 13.54 -11.25 16.50
C VAL A 125 13.75 -12.45 17.41
N ASN A 126 12.85 -13.43 17.31
CA ASN A 126 12.94 -14.70 18.02
C ASN A 126 13.81 -15.69 17.22
N LYS A 127 14.34 -16.72 17.87
CA LYS A 127 15.04 -17.83 17.20
C LYS A 127 14.15 -18.55 16.17
N ASP A 128 12.84 -18.65 16.42
CA ASP A 128 11.85 -19.05 15.43
C ASP A 128 11.30 -17.81 14.70
N PRO A 129 11.48 -17.65 13.37
CA PRO A 129 10.93 -16.54 12.62
C PRO A 129 9.41 -16.36 12.79
N LYS A 130 8.66 -17.44 13.08
CA LYS A 130 7.21 -17.41 13.32
C LYS A 130 6.83 -16.82 14.68
N LYS A 131 7.76 -16.76 15.63
CA LYS A 131 7.58 -16.20 16.98
C LYS A 131 8.16 -14.78 17.13
N SER A 132 8.72 -14.20 16.07
CA SER A 132 9.26 -12.84 16.13
C SER A 132 8.16 -11.80 16.36
N LYS A 133 8.42 -10.81 17.21
CA LYS A 133 7.42 -9.76 17.54
C LYS A 133 7.68 -8.50 16.72
N TYR A 134 6.68 -8.16 15.92
CA TYR A 134 6.58 -6.92 15.16
C TYR A 134 5.69 -5.94 15.93
N SER A 135 5.96 -4.65 15.84
CA SER A 135 5.09 -3.60 16.37
C SER A 135 5.35 -2.33 15.57
N ASP A 136 4.28 -1.75 15.02
CA ASP A 136 4.40 -0.78 13.94
C ASP A 136 3.61 0.49 14.30
N THR A 137 4.13 1.66 13.94
CA THR A 137 3.57 2.97 14.30
C THR A 137 3.95 4.03 13.27
N LEU A 138 3.20 5.13 13.22
CA LEU A 138 3.55 6.31 12.42
C LEU A 138 3.73 7.50 13.35
N HIS A 139 4.86 8.20 13.25
CA HIS A 139 5.17 9.34 14.10
C HIS A 139 5.96 10.40 13.33
N TRP A 140 5.40 11.61 13.27
CA TRP A 140 6.10 12.82 12.86
C TRP A 140 7.06 13.20 13.98
N PHE A 141 8.36 13.08 13.74
CA PHE A 141 9.34 13.48 14.75
C PHE A 141 9.61 14.98 14.62
N TRP A 142 9.91 15.65 15.73
CA TRP A 142 10.29 17.06 15.73
C TRP A 142 11.17 17.39 16.93
N LYS A 143 11.69 18.63 17.02
CA LYS A 143 12.66 19.03 18.07
C LYS A 143 12.17 18.80 19.52
N LYS A 144 10.86 18.62 19.75
CA LYS A 144 10.24 18.28 21.05
C LYS A 144 9.94 16.78 21.27
N GLU A 145 9.84 15.99 20.20
CA GLU A 145 9.49 14.55 20.19
C GLU A 145 10.47 13.91 19.20
N HIS A 146 11.63 13.52 19.73
CA HIS A 146 12.79 13.04 18.97
C HIS A 146 12.98 11.52 19.12
N ASP A 147 12.07 10.88 19.86
CA ASP A 147 12.05 9.49 20.26
C ASP A 147 10.62 8.97 20.28
N TRP A 148 10.40 7.76 19.76
CA TRP A 148 9.07 7.14 19.72
C TRP A 148 9.17 5.62 19.75
N GLY A 149 8.13 4.98 20.29
CA GLY A 149 8.09 3.53 20.51
C GLY A 149 7.21 3.17 21.70
N TRP A 150 7.55 2.07 22.39
CA TRP A 150 6.68 1.46 23.38
C TRP A 150 7.35 1.34 24.75
N LYS A 151 6.73 1.98 25.75
CA LYS A 151 7.06 1.80 27.17
C LYS A 151 6.86 0.36 27.65
N LYS A 152 5.88 -0.35 27.07
CA LYS A 152 5.58 -1.78 27.29
C LYS A 152 5.77 -2.58 25.99
N PHE A 153 6.98 -2.69 25.44
CA PHE A 153 7.17 -3.40 24.18
C PHE A 153 6.97 -4.92 24.34
N MET A 154 7.58 -5.53 25.34
CA MET A 154 7.47 -6.97 25.64
C MET A 154 7.74 -7.20 27.13
N GLU A 155 7.09 -8.17 27.76
CA GLU A 155 7.40 -8.59 29.14
C GLU A 155 8.78 -9.22 29.20
N LEU A 156 9.55 -8.99 30.28
CA LEU A 156 10.93 -9.49 30.38
C LEU A 156 11.00 -11.01 30.50
N SER A 157 10.00 -11.64 31.11
CA SER A 157 9.79 -13.10 31.05
C SER A 157 9.80 -13.61 29.61
N GLN A 158 9.01 -12.98 28.74
CA GLN A 158 8.91 -13.33 27.31
C GLN A 158 10.19 -13.00 26.54
N VAL A 159 10.90 -11.91 26.86
CA VAL A 159 12.20 -11.58 26.22
C VAL A 159 13.25 -12.65 26.54
N LEU A 160 13.35 -13.05 27.80
CA LEU A 160 14.29 -14.07 28.26
C LEU A 160 13.93 -15.44 27.70
N ASP A 161 12.64 -15.79 27.61
CA ASP A 161 12.15 -17.04 27.00
C ASP A 161 12.13 -16.96 25.45
N GLY A 162 13.32 -17.05 24.86
CA GLY A 162 13.49 -17.38 23.44
C GLY A 162 13.84 -16.23 22.49
N PHE A 163 13.88 -14.98 22.96
CA PHE A 163 14.47 -13.86 22.20
C PHE A 163 15.92 -13.57 22.62
N VAL A 164 16.34 -14.00 23.81
CA VAL A 164 17.75 -14.10 24.21
C VAL A 164 18.30 -15.48 23.84
N VAL A 165 19.40 -15.52 23.09
CA VAL A 165 20.10 -16.76 22.72
C VAL A 165 21.60 -16.55 22.98
N ASN A 166 22.25 -17.47 23.70
CA ASN A 166 23.65 -17.35 24.12
C ASN A 166 23.94 -15.98 24.78
N ASP A 167 23.09 -15.60 25.74
CA ASP A 167 23.09 -14.30 26.42
C ASP A 167 23.12 -13.08 25.48
N THR A 168 22.56 -13.22 24.28
CA THR A 168 22.53 -12.19 23.24
C THR A 168 21.10 -11.90 22.80
N LEU A 169 20.70 -10.63 22.86
CA LEU A 169 19.43 -10.12 22.33
C LEU A 169 19.65 -9.50 20.94
N VAL A 170 18.71 -9.71 20.01
CA VAL A 170 18.77 -9.13 18.65
C VAL A 170 17.52 -8.32 18.33
N ILE A 171 17.71 -7.02 18.11
CA ILE A 171 16.67 -6.05 17.77
C ILE A 171 16.88 -5.62 16.32
N LYS A 172 15.80 -5.51 15.53
CA LYS A 172 15.85 -5.02 14.15
C LYS A 172 14.95 -3.81 13.98
N ALA A 173 15.47 -2.75 13.36
CA ALA A 173 14.68 -1.61 12.92
C ALA A 173 14.44 -1.71 11.41
N GLN A 174 13.22 -1.41 10.98
CA GLN A 174 12.86 -1.20 9.58
C GLN A 174 12.30 0.21 9.45
N VAL A 175 13.08 1.08 8.81
CA VAL A 175 12.81 2.51 8.72
C VAL A 175 12.34 2.82 7.31
N GLN A 176 11.15 3.41 7.19
CA GLN A 176 10.63 3.95 5.94
C GLN A 176 10.32 5.43 6.17
N VAL A 177 11.20 6.29 5.68
CA VAL A 177 10.95 7.73 5.65
C VAL A 177 9.83 8.00 4.66
N ILE A 178 8.73 8.60 5.12
CA ILE A 178 7.62 9.03 4.25
C ILE A 178 7.81 10.50 3.91
N ARG A 179 7.89 10.80 2.61
CA ARG A 179 7.69 12.16 2.08
C ARG A 179 6.23 12.34 1.69
N GLU A 180 5.65 13.50 1.96
CA GLU A 180 4.27 13.81 1.56
C GLU A 180 4.20 14.00 0.04
N LYS A 181 3.59 13.03 -0.67
CA LYS A 181 3.16 13.20 -2.08
C LYS A 181 1.65 13.43 -2.12
N LYS A 182 1.22 14.67 -2.39
CA LYS A 182 -0.21 15.03 -2.49
C LYS A 182 -0.96 14.28 -3.59
N SER A 183 -0.25 13.86 -4.65
CA SER A 183 -0.76 13.08 -5.77
C SER A 183 -0.90 11.58 -5.50
N ARG A 184 -0.23 11.04 -4.48
CA ARG A 184 -0.27 9.63 -4.07
C ARG A 184 -0.21 9.50 -2.55
N PRO A 185 -1.28 9.88 -1.82
CA PRO A 185 -1.37 9.61 -0.40
C PRO A 185 -1.24 8.11 -0.13
N PHE A 186 -0.60 7.74 0.98
CA PHE A 186 -0.38 6.38 1.48
C PHE A 186 0.49 5.43 0.60
N ARG A 187 0.54 5.61 -0.72
CA ARG A 187 1.38 4.84 -1.67
C ARG A 187 2.80 5.38 -1.77
N CYS A 188 3.49 5.41 -0.63
CA CYS A 188 4.81 6.02 -0.42
C CYS A 188 5.82 5.05 0.24
N PHE A 189 5.53 3.76 0.16
CA PHE A 189 6.25 2.67 0.83
C PHE A 189 7.03 1.82 -0.18
N ASP A 190 8.22 1.37 0.20
CA ASP A 190 8.94 0.29 -0.48
C ASP A 190 8.04 -0.95 -0.64
N CYS A 191 8.15 -1.64 -1.78
CA CYS A 191 7.27 -2.75 -2.13
C CYS A 191 7.44 -3.98 -1.22
N THR A 192 8.63 -4.20 -0.65
CA THR A 192 8.88 -5.26 0.34
C THR A 192 8.32 -4.86 1.69
N TYR A 193 8.55 -3.63 2.12
CA TYR A 193 8.01 -3.07 3.35
C TYR A 193 6.47 -3.05 3.38
N ARG A 194 5.83 -2.67 2.27
CA ARG A 194 4.38 -2.70 2.07
C ARG A 194 3.83 -4.13 2.14
N ARG A 195 4.48 -5.09 1.45
CA ARG A 195 4.12 -6.52 1.52
C ARG A 195 4.19 -7.06 2.95
N GLU A 196 5.24 -6.70 3.70
CA GLU A 196 5.36 -7.07 5.12
C GLU A 196 4.25 -6.45 5.98
N LEU A 197 3.84 -5.20 5.72
CA LEU A 197 2.73 -4.53 6.41
C LEU A 197 1.37 -5.20 6.12
N VAL A 198 1.03 -5.39 4.83
CA VAL A 198 -0.23 -6.01 4.43
C VAL A 198 -0.33 -7.41 5.01
N ARG A 199 0.72 -8.24 4.91
CA ARG A 199 0.74 -9.60 5.47
C ARG A 199 0.52 -9.65 6.99
N VAL A 200 0.86 -8.59 7.73
CA VAL A 200 0.64 -8.49 9.19
C VAL A 200 -0.76 -7.96 9.51
N TYR A 201 -1.22 -6.92 8.80
CA TYR A 201 -2.43 -6.17 9.15
C TYR A 201 -3.68 -6.50 8.32
N LEU A 202 -3.61 -7.30 7.25
CA LEU A 202 -4.76 -7.65 6.40
C LEU A 202 -5.98 -8.11 7.20
N THR A 203 -5.79 -8.99 8.20
CA THR A 203 -6.89 -9.45 9.07
C THR A 203 -7.51 -8.31 9.89
N SER A 204 -6.73 -7.34 10.36
CA SER A 204 -7.21 -6.17 11.10
C SER A 204 -7.96 -5.20 10.19
N VAL A 205 -7.44 -4.95 8.98
CA VAL A 205 -8.11 -4.12 7.96
C VAL A 205 -9.45 -4.76 7.54
N GLU A 206 -9.46 -6.09 7.32
CA GLU A 206 -10.68 -6.87 7.10
C GLU A 206 -11.70 -6.70 8.24
N GLN A 207 -11.26 -6.80 9.50
CA GLN A 207 -12.13 -6.66 10.67
C GLN A 207 -12.72 -5.26 10.80
N ILE A 208 -11.92 -4.21 10.59
CA ILE A 208 -12.37 -2.80 10.67
C ILE A 208 -13.40 -2.50 9.57
N CYS A 209 -13.10 -2.85 8.32
CA CYS A 209 -14.01 -2.60 7.20
C CYS A 209 -15.29 -3.44 7.31
N ARG A 210 -15.16 -4.72 7.73
CA ARG A 210 -16.30 -5.61 7.98
C ARG A 210 -17.24 -5.05 9.03
N HIS A 211 -16.73 -4.68 10.19
CA HIS A 211 -17.53 -4.14 11.28
C HIS A 211 -18.28 -2.87 10.86
N SER A 212 -17.62 -1.95 10.14
CA SER A 212 -18.23 -0.70 9.65
C SER A 212 -19.32 -0.91 8.58
N ILE A 213 -19.20 -1.97 7.76
CA ILE A 213 -20.23 -2.42 6.81
C ILE A 213 -21.41 -3.08 7.55
N GLU A 214 -21.13 -3.97 8.51
CA GLU A 214 -22.16 -4.65 9.32
C GLU A 214 -22.96 -3.65 10.18
N GLU A 215 -22.29 -2.64 10.77
CA GLU A 215 -22.90 -1.51 11.48
C GLU A 215 -23.89 -0.74 10.59
N ARG A 216 -23.59 -0.59 9.30
CA ARG A 216 -24.43 0.09 8.31
C ARG A 216 -25.57 -0.78 7.80
N ARG A 217 -25.32 -2.06 7.55
CA ARG A 217 -26.36 -3.06 7.23
C ARG A 217 -27.42 -3.14 8.33
N GLY A 218 -26.99 -3.14 9.60
CA GLY A 218 -27.90 -3.12 10.75
C GLY A 218 -28.73 -1.83 10.90
N LYS A 219 -28.31 -0.72 10.28
CA LYS A 219 -29.11 0.52 10.18
C LYS A 219 -30.08 0.43 9.01
N LEU A 220 -29.59 0.04 7.83
CA LEU A 220 -30.38 -0.12 6.60
C LEU A 220 -31.52 -1.15 6.76
N GLY A 221 -31.29 -2.27 7.44
CA GLY A 221 -32.31 -3.30 7.67
C GLY A 221 -33.53 -2.78 8.43
N LYS A 222 -33.32 -1.93 9.44
CA LYS A 222 -34.42 -1.26 10.17
C LYS A 222 -35.23 -0.33 9.27
N LEU A 223 -34.60 0.26 8.26
CA LEU A 223 -35.31 1.06 7.26
C LEU A 223 -36.19 0.18 6.35
N ILE A 224 -35.83 -1.08 6.08
CA ILE A 224 -36.68 -2.04 5.34
C ILE A 224 -37.94 -2.41 6.14
N GLU A 225 -37.85 -2.42 7.47
CA GLU A 225 -39.00 -2.64 8.35
C GLU A 225 -39.92 -1.40 8.40
N ASP A 226 -39.34 -0.19 8.42
CA ASP A 226 -40.02 1.12 8.40
C ASP A 226 -40.58 1.51 7.01
N LYS A 227 -41.38 0.63 6.36
CA LYS A 227 -41.95 0.80 5.00
C LYS A 227 -42.62 2.15 4.70
N VAL A 228 -43.10 2.86 5.71
CA VAL A 228 -43.82 4.14 5.58
C VAL A 228 -42.88 5.31 5.26
N ARG A 229 -41.56 5.20 5.48
CA ARG A 229 -40.62 6.33 5.37
C ARG A 229 -40.09 6.60 3.96
N TRP A 230 -40.17 5.63 3.05
CA TRP A 230 -39.38 5.64 1.81
C TRP A 230 -39.84 6.67 0.79
N SER A 231 -41.15 6.94 0.73
CA SER A 231 -41.80 7.84 -0.25
C SER A 231 -41.52 9.34 -0.03
N ARG A 232 -40.52 9.70 0.79
CA ARG A 232 -40.23 11.10 1.19
C ARG A 232 -38.78 11.55 1.00
N ASN A 233 -37.82 10.65 0.78
CA ASN A 233 -36.42 11.02 0.53
C ASN A 233 -36.12 11.01 -0.98
N HIS A 234 -35.81 12.17 -1.56
CA HIS A 234 -35.56 12.35 -3.00
C HIS A 234 -34.08 12.45 -3.38
N LEU A 235 -33.14 12.27 -2.44
CA LEU A 235 -31.71 12.29 -2.76
C LEU A 235 -31.31 10.94 -3.38
N SER A 236 -31.03 10.95 -4.68
CA SER A 236 -30.30 9.88 -5.37
C SER A 236 -28.78 10.13 -5.45
N ARG A 237 -28.32 11.23 -4.85
CA ARG A 237 -26.95 11.75 -4.96
C ARG A 237 -26.54 12.55 -3.72
N GLU A 238 -25.26 12.58 -3.42
CA GLU A 238 -24.64 13.39 -2.36
C GLU A 238 -23.22 13.80 -2.74
N LYS A 239 -22.73 14.93 -2.24
CA LYS A 239 -21.39 15.46 -2.51
C LYS A 239 -20.29 14.52 -2.01
N THR A 240 -19.35 14.21 -2.89
CA THR A 240 -18.16 13.40 -2.59
C THR A 240 -17.37 13.98 -1.41
N GLU A 241 -17.21 15.31 -1.35
CA GLU A 241 -16.52 15.97 -0.23
C GLU A 241 -17.20 15.81 1.14
N VAL A 242 -18.52 15.63 1.19
CA VAL A 242 -19.28 15.49 2.46
C VAL A 242 -19.07 14.08 3.02
N ILE A 243 -19.24 13.08 2.15
CA ILE A 243 -19.08 11.68 2.55
C ILE A 243 -17.61 11.37 2.87
N LEU A 244 -16.64 11.82 2.07
CA LEU A 244 -15.22 11.55 2.34
C LEU A 244 -14.74 12.17 3.67
N LYS A 245 -15.27 13.32 4.09
CA LYS A 245 -14.96 13.90 5.42
C LYS A 245 -15.44 12.99 6.56
N GLU A 246 -16.64 12.42 6.45
CA GLU A 246 -17.16 11.50 7.47
C GLU A 246 -16.47 10.12 7.42
N VAL A 247 -16.05 9.66 6.22
CA VAL A 247 -15.21 8.45 6.05
C VAL A 247 -13.87 8.63 6.78
N VAL A 248 -13.13 9.71 6.51
CA VAL A 248 -11.88 10.03 7.23
C VAL A 248 -12.12 10.09 8.74
N LYS A 249 -13.20 10.75 9.18
CA LYS A 249 -13.56 10.88 10.59
C LYS A 249 -13.93 9.55 11.29
N GLN A 250 -14.43 8.54 10.57
CA GLN A 250 -14.70 7.22 11.16
C GLN A 250 -13.48 6.28 11.12
N PHE A 251 -12.67 6.33 10.06
CA PHE A 251 -11.61 5.34 9.85
C PHE A 251 -10.19 5.81 10.16
N PHE A 252 -9.91 7.12 10.16
CA PHE A 252 -8.57 7.63 10.44
C PHE A 252 -8.31 7.84 11.94
N ILE A 253 -7.41 7.05 12.49
CA ILE A 253 -6.89 7.12 13.85
C ILE A 253 -5.42 7.51 13.75
N GLU A 254 -5.06 8.64 14.38
CA GLU A 254 -3.70 9.17 14.26
C GLU A 254 -2.66 8.18 14.83
N LYS A 255 -1.48 8.12 14.19
CA LYS A 255 -0.33 7.29 14.58
C LYS A 255 -0.53 5.77 14.46
N GLU A 256 -1.73 5.31 14.05
CA GLU A 256 -2.06 3.90 13.84
C GLU A 256 -1.82 3.43 12.38
N VAL A 257 -1.08 2.32 12.24
CA VAL A 257 -0.71 1.75 10.93
C VAL A 257 -1.88 1.04 10.26
N ALA A 258 -2.69 0.27 11.00
CA ALA A 258 -3.84 -0.44 10.44
C ALA A 258 -4.88 0.53 9.89
N SER A 259 -5.22 1.58 10.64
CA SER A 259 -6.02 2.71 10.14
C SER A 259 -5.46 3.34 8.85
N THR A 260 -4.15 3.52 8.73
CA THR A 260 -3.54 4.07 7.50
C THR A 260 -3.69 3.12 6.31
N LEU A 261 -3.61 1.81 6.53
CA LEU A 261 -3.88 0.79 5.50
C LEU A 261 -5.38 0.70 5.16
N VAL A 262 -6.29 0.94 6.12
CA VAL A 262 -7.73 1.10 5.86
C VAL A 262 -7.96 2.30 4.94
N MET A 263 -7.37 3.46 5.24
CA MET A 263 -7.51 4.67 4.39
C MET A 263 -6.96 4.48 2.98
N ASP A 264 -5.84 3.79 2.81
CA ASP A 264 -5.30 3.43 1.49
C ASP A 264 -6.19 2.43 0.73
N SER A 265 -6.78 1.46 1.44
CA SER A 265 -7.74 0.51 0.87
C SER A 265 -9.00 1.23 0.36
N LEU A 266 -9.57 2.11 1.20
CA LEU A 266 -10.72 2.96 0.85
C LEU A 266 -10.42 3.89 -0.34
N TYR A 267 -9.24 4.51 -0.36
CA TYR A 267 -8.81 5.38 -1.47
C TYR A 267 -8.61 4.59 -2.77
N SER A 268 -8.02 3.39 -2.69
CA SER A 268 -7.86 2.49 -3.84
C SER A 268 -9.21 2.03 -4.39
N GLY A 269 -10.15 1.71 -3.51
CA GLY A 269 -11.53 1.37 -3.87
C GLY A 269 -12.31 2.54 -4.47
N LEU A 270 -12.09 3.76 -3.99
CA LEU A 270 -12.67 4.99 -4.56
C LEU A 270 -12.19 5.21 -6.00
N ASN A 271 -10.88 5.15 -6.24
CA ASN A 271 -10.31 5.30 -7.57
C ASN A 271 -10.82 4.23 -8.55
N MET A 272 -11.13 3.02 -8.06
CA MET A 272 -11.76 1.96 -8.85
C MET A 272 -13.21 2.32 -9.27
N LEU A 273 -13.99 2.95 -8.40
CA LEU A 273 -15.33 3.47 -8.72
C LEU A 273 -15.29 4.62 -9.73
N GLU A 274 -14.33 5.55 -9.61
CA GLU A 274 -14.11 6.64 -10.58
C GLU A 274 -13.75 6.08 -11.96
N SER A 275 -12.86 5.08 -12.00
CA SER A 275 -12.45 4.42 -13.24
C SER A 275 -13.62 3.71 -13.93
N GLN A 276 -14.51 3.07 -13.16
CA GLN A 276 -15.74 2.42 -13.65
C GLN A 276 -16.81 3.43 -14.11
N SER A 277 -16.90 4.62 -13.52
CA SER A 277 -17.87 5.65 -13.96
C SER A 277 -17.42 6.37 -15.24
N ILE A 278 -16.11 6.47 -15.48
CA ILE A 278 -15.54 6.99 -16.72
C ILE A 278 -15.72 5.99 -17.87
N SER A 279 -15.41 4.70 -17.66
CA SER A 279 -15.52 3.69 -18.73
C SER A 279 -16.96 3.47 -19.20
N LYS A 280 -17.95 3.50 -18.29
CA LYS A 280 -19.38 3.41 -18.65
C LYS A 280 -19.90 4.59 -19.50
N LYS A 281 -19.18 5.70 -19.57
CA LYS A 281 -19.45 6.82 -20.50
C LYS A 281 -18.80 6.62 -21.89
N GLY A 282 -17.99 5.57 -22.05
CA GLY A 282 -17.10 5.32 -23.20
C GLY A 282 -17.45 4.10 -24.06
N ARG A 283 -18.72 3.95 -24.46
CA ARG A 283 -19.26 2.88 -25.35
C ARG A 283 -19.51 1.53 -24.66
N ALA A 284 -20.10 0.60 -25.41
CA ALA A 284 -20.86 -0.55 -24.90
C ALA A 284 -20.02 -1.81 -24.62
N LYS A 285 -20.67 -2.76 -23.91
CA LYS A 285 -20.13 -4.06 -23.47
C LYS A 285 -19.25 -4.75 -24.52
N LEU A 286 -18.02 -5.07 -24.10
CA LEU A 286 -17.22 -6.19 -24.60
C LEU A 286 -16.97 -7.13 -23.40
N LEU A 287 -16.84 -8.44 -23.64
CA LEU A 287 -16.88 -9.47 -22.59
C LEU A 287 -15.50 -9.87 -22.06
N ASP A 288 -15.53 -10.62 -20.95
CA ASP A 288 -14.44 -11.38 -20.32
C ASP A 288 -13.22 -10.61 -19.77
N THR A 289 -13.38 -10.05 -18.56
CA THR A 289 -12.37 -10.21 -17.49
C THR A 289 -13.02 -10.07 -16.12
N GLU A 290 -12.92 -11.11 -15.27
CA GLU A 290 -13.38 -11.21 -13.86
C GLU A 290 -14.72 -10.55 -13.46
N GLU A 291 -15.69 -11.34 -13.00
CA GLU A 291 -16.99 -10.88 -12.46
C GLU A 291 -16.85 -10.07 -11.15
N THR A 292 -16.31 -8.86 -11.23
CA THR A 292 -16.48 -7.84 -10.19
C THR A 292 -17.94 -7.38 -10.20
N PRO A 293 -18.71 -7.49 -9.09
CA PRO A 293 -20.12 -7.11 -9.09
C PRO A 293 -20.29 -5.64 -9.48
N ASP A 294 -21.28 -5.36 -10.34
CA ASP A 294 -21.61 -4.01 -10.83
C ASP A 294 -21.66 -3.02 -9.64
N PRO A 295 -21.03 -1.84 -9.72
CA PRO A 295 -20.96 -0.95 -8.56
C PRO A 295 -22.35 -0.45 -8.17
N MET A 296 -22.61 -0.38 -6.86
CA MET A 296 -23.85 0.14 -6.29
C MET A 296 -23.96 1.67 -6.41
N VAL A 297 -22.80 2.33 -6.52
CA VAL A 297 -22.65 3.79 -6.52
C VAL A 297 -21.68 4.16 -7.64
N SER A 298 -22.02 5.20 -8.40
CA SER A 298 -21.16 5.82 -9.39
C SER A 298 -20.74 7.23 -8.94
N ILE A 299 -19.67 7.77 -9.53
CA ILE A 299 -19.22 9.15 -9.29
C ILE A 299 -19.43 9.95 -10.58
N ASP A 300 -20.25 11.01 -10.50
CA ASP A 300 -20.40 12.00 -11.56
C ASP A 300 -19.93 13.37 -11.05
N LYS A 301 -18.80 13.83 -11.58
CA LYS A 301 -18.13 15.07 -11.17
C LYS A 301 -17.79 15.05 -9.67
N ASP A 302 -18.39 15.94 -8.89
CA ASP A 302 -18.22 16.10 -7.44
C ASP A 302 -19.30 15.38 -6.61
N MET A 303 -20.14 14.55 -7.25
CA MET A 303 -21.27 13.86 -6.63
C MET A 303 -21.14 12.34 -6.74
N PHE A 304 -21.36 11.63 -5.63
CA PHE A 304 -21.79 10.24 -5.68
C PHE A 304 -23.25 10.16 -6.13
N VAL A 305 -23.60 9.14 -6.92
CA VAL A 305 -24.95 8.89 -7.45
C VAL A 305 -25.25 7.38 -7.39
N LEU A 306 -26.45 7.01 -6.94
CA LEU A 306 -26.90 5.61 -6.97
C LEU A 306 -26.90 5.05 -8.40
N ALA A 307 -26.42 3.82 -8.58
CA ALA A 307 -26.18 3.24 -9.91
C ALA A 307 -27.37 2.48 -10.52
N ASP A 308 -28.39 2.16 -9.70
CA ASP A 308 -29.57 1.36 -10.05
C ASP A 308 -30.73 1.73 -9.09
N ASP A 309 -31.86 1.04 -9.17
CA ASP A 309 -33.04 1.28 -8.33
C ASP A 309 -32.75 1.18 -6.82
N MET A 310 -33.41 2.07 -6.08
CA MET A 310 -33.27 2.25 -4.63
C MET A 310 -33.51 0.95 -3.84
N LEU A 311 -34.50 0.14 -4.25
CA LEU A 311 -34.89 -1.09 -3.55
C LEU A 311 -33.99 -2.26 -3.92
N LEU A 312 -33.62 -2.40 -5.20
CA LEU A 312 -32.69 -3.43 -5.67
C LEU A 312 -31.31 -3.26 -5.01
N LEU A 313 -30.81 -2.03 -4.94
CA LEU A 313 -29.59 -1.72 -4.21
C LEU A 313 -29.73 -1.94 -2.70
N LEU A 314 -30.89 -1.71 -2.10
CA LEU A 314 -31.11 -1.88 -0.66
C LEU A 314 -31.15 -3.36 -0.24
N GLU A 315 -31.81 -4.21 -1.03
CA GLU A 315 -31.78 -5.67 -0.85
C GLU A 315 -30.35 -6.20 -0.97
N ARG A 316 -29.65 -5.81 -2.05
CA ARG A 316 -28.25 -6.18 -2.29
C ARG A 316 -27.31 -5.67 -1.20
N ALA A 317 -27.52 -4.44 -0.70
CA ALA A 317 -26.71 -3.83 0.36
C ALA A 317 -26.62 -4.71 1.61
N ILE A 318 -27.68 -5.46 1.91
CA ILE A 318 -27.80 -6.33 3.09
C ILE A 318 -27.42 -7.77 2.77
N LEU A 319 -27.94 -8.33 1.66
CA LEU A 319 -27.82 -9.75 1.34
C LEU A 319 -26.46 -10.15 0.74
N GLU A 320 -25.75 -9.26 0.05
CA GLU A 320 -24.51 -9.64 -0.63
C GLU A 320 -23.44 -10.09 0.39
N PRO A 321 -22.90 -11.32 0.34
CA PRO A 321 -21.91 -11.78 1.30
C PRO A 321 -20.58 -11.02 1.16
N PHE A 322 -19.75 -11.06 2.21
CA PHE A 322 -18.35 -10.66 2.06
C PHE A 322 -17.61 -11.62 1.12
N PRO A 323 -16.61 -11.15 0.36
CA PRO A 323 -15.72 -12.02 -0.40
C PRO A 323 -15.17 -13.15 0.49
N PRO A 324 -15.17 -14.41 0.02
CA PRO A 324 -14.75 -15.55 0.82
C PRO A 324 -13.26 -15.42 1.22
N LYS A 325 -12.89 -16.11 2.30
CA LYS A 325 -11.46 -16.29 2.63
C LYS A 325 -10.88 -17.35 1.70
N ASP A 326 -9.83 -16.99 0.96
CA ASP A 326 -9.09 -17.89 0.06
C ASP A 326 -8.24 -18.90 0.83
N GLU A 327 -8.86 -19.76 1.64
CA GLU A 327 -8.13 -20.76 2.43
C GLU A 327 -7.45 -21.82 1.55
N LYS A 328 -7.99 -22.05 0.34
CA LYS A 328 -7.45 -22.99 -0.66
C LYS A 328 -6.03 -22.66 -1.13
N GLY A 329 -5.55 -21.42 -0.96
CA GLY A 329 -4.19 -21.02 -1.34
C GLY A 329 -3.07 -21.54 -0.43
N ARG A 330 -3.38 -22.11 0.75
CA ARG A 330 -2.37 -22.54 1.75
C ARG A 330 -2.03 -24.02 1.76
N GLN A 331 -2.68 -24.84 0.93
CA GLN A 331 -2.39 -26.27 0.81
C GLN A 331 -2.07 -26.66 -0.64
N ASN A 332 -0.80 -26.57 -0.98
CA ASN A 332 -0.06 -27.70 -1.56
C ASN A 332 1.45 -27.51 -1.35
N ARG A 333 2.15 -28.58 -0.99
CA ARG A 333 3.60 -28.61 -0.78
C ARG A 333 4.22 -29.62 -1.76
N THR A 334 4.84 -29.09 -2.80
CA THR A 334 5.87 -29.78 -3.59
C THR A 334 7.01 -28.80 -3.85
N LYS A 335 8.22 -29.32 -4.09
CA LYS A 335 9.49 -28.59 -3.92
C LYS A 335 10.19 -28.41 -5.26
N ASP A 336 9.99 -27.25 -5.89
CA ASP A 336 10.78 -26.80 -7.05
C ASP A 336 11.38 -25.42 -6.76
N GLU A 337 12.70 -25.39 -6.61
CA GLU A 337 13.46 -24.29 -6.00
C GLU A 337 13.74 -23.10 -6.95
N ASN A 338 13.00 -22.98 -8.05
CA ASN A 338 13.19 -21.96 -9.09
C ASN A 338 11.91 -21.17 -9.46
N SER A 339 10.85 -21.23 -8.63
CA SER A 339 9.54 -20.56 -8.89
C SER A 339 9.14 -19.53 -7.82
N GLY A 340 10.00 -19.28 -6.84
CA GLY A 340 9.64 -18.59 -5.60
C GLY A 340 9.27 -17.11 -5.71
N GLU A 341 9.67 -16.42 -6.77
CA GLU A 341 9.35 -14.99 -6.95
C GLU A 341 7.97 -14.79 -7.56
N ASP A 342 7.59 -15.53 -8.61
CA ASP A 342 6.28 -15.43 -9.26
C ASP A 342 5.13 -15.83 -8.33
N PHE A 343 5.27 -16.95 -7.60
CA PHE A 343 4.28 -17.33 -6.58
C PHE A 343 4.11 -16.25 -5.49
N ASN A 344 5.17 -15.51 -5.18
CA ASN A 344 5.16 -14.45 -4.18
C ASN A 344 4.61 -13.14 -4.75
N LYS A 345 4.85 -12.80 -6.02
CA LYS A 345 4.21 -11.66 -6.73
C LYS A 345 2.70 -11.88 -6.85
N ASN A 346 2.28 -13.06 -7.32
CA ASN A 346 0.90 -13.52 -7.37
C ASN A 346 0.21 -13.62 -6.00
N ALA A 347 0.96 -13.56 -4.88
CA ALA A 347 0.40 -13.44 -3.54
C ALA A 347 0.09 -11.96 -3.19
N ILE A 348 1.00 -11.02 -3.48
CA ILE A 348 0.77 -9.58 -3.26
C ILE A 348 -0.49 -9.13 -4.01
N GLU A 349 -0.57 -9.44 -5.31
CA GLU A 349 -1.60 -8.89 -6.18
C GLU A 349 -3.01 -9.33 -5.76
N ARG A 350 -3.13 -10.54 -5.19
CA ARG A 350 -4.37 -11.03 -4.57
C ARG A 350 -4.73 -10.25 -3.31
N ASP A 351 -3.78 -10.08 -2.38
CA ASP A 351 -4.01 -9.38 -1.11
C ASP A 351 -4.33 -7.89 -1.36
N GLU A 352 -3.65 -7.24 -2.30
CA GLU A 352 -3.87 -5.83 -2.70
C GLU A 352 -5.20 -5.64 -3.47
N ARG A 353 -5.55 -6.55 -4.39
CA ARG A 353 -6.86 -6.55 -5.07
C ARG A 353 -7.99 -6.76 -4.06
N ARG A 354 -7.79 -7.66 -3.09
CA ARG A 354 -8.72 -7.95 -1.98
C ARG A 354 -8.91 -6.75 -1.05
N LEU A 355 -7.83 -6.01 -0.72
CA LEU A 355 -7.92 -4.73 0.00
C LEU A 355 -8.67 -3.66 -0.82
N THR A 356 -8.42 -3.60 -2.13
CA THR A 356 -9.09 -2.64 -3.04
C THR A 356 -10.59 -2.91 -3.14
N GLU A 357 -11.01 -4.17 -3.31
CA GLU A 357 -12.43 -4.57 -3.34
C GLU A 357 -13.12 -4.40 -1.98
N LEU A 358 -12.44 -4.72 -0.88
CA LEU A 358 -12.92 -4.45 0.48
C LEU A 358 -13.14 -2.94 0.69
N GLY A 359 -12.20 -2.12 0.21
CA GLY A 359 -12.29 -0.67 0.22
C GLY A 359 -13.47 -0.15 -0.61
N ARG A 360 -13.65 -0.66 -1.83
CA ARG A 360 -14.79 -0.32 -2.71
C ARG A 360 -16.11 -0.58 -2.01
N ARG A 361 -16.36 -1.82 -1.56
CA ARG A 361 -17.59 -2.22 -0.85
C ARG A 361 -17.83 -1.36 0.39
N CYS A 362 -16.77 -1.00 1.10
CA CYS A 362 -16.87 -0.16 2.29
C CYS A 362 -17.29 1.27 1.95
N VAL A 363 -16.70 1.88 0.91
CA VAL A 363 -17.13 3.19 0.38
C VAL A 363 -18.57 3.14 -0.13
N GLU A 364 -18.95 2.13 -0.92
CA GLU A 364 -20.31 1.97 -1.47
C GLU A 364 -21.36 1.89 -0.36
N ILE A 365 -21.20 0.98 0.60
CA ILE A 365 -22.13 0.83 1.73
C ILE A 365 -22.13 2.09 2.62
N PHE A 366 -21.01 2.81 2.71
CA PHE A 366 -20.94 4.08 3.45
C PHE A 366 -21.75 5.19 2.76
N VAL A 367 -21.54 5.39 1.47
CA VAL A 367 -22.30 6.35 0.65
C VAL A 367 -23.78 6.02 0.69
N PHE A 368 -24.13 4.74 0.44
CA PHE A 368 -25.51 4.27 0.42
C PHE A 368 -26.22 4.52 1.76
N ALA A 369 -25.60 4.16 2.88
CA ALA A 369 -26.13 4.43 4.22
C ALA A 369 -26.16 5.92 4.61
N HIS A 370 -25.42 6.79 3.89
CA HIS A 370 -25.49 8.25 4.07
C HIS A 370 -26.66 8.85 3.29
N ILE A 371 -26.85 8.45 2.04
CA ILE A 371 -27.94 8.90 1.15
C ILE A 371 -29.32 8.49 1.71
N PHE A 372 -29.42 7.34 2.39
CA PHE A 372 -30.66 6.78 2.94
C PHE A 372 -31.09 7.34 4.32
N ARG A 373 -30.35 8.30 4.89
CA ARG A 373 -30.45 8.67 6.30
C ARG A 373 -31.82 9.19 6.76
#